data_AF-A0A969A853-F1
#
_entry.id   AF-A0A969A853-F1
#
_cell.length_a   1.000
_cell.length_b   1.000
_cell.length_c   1.000
_cell.angle_alpha   90.00
_cell.angle_beta   90.00
_cell.angle_gamma   90.00
#
_symmetry.space_group_name_H-M   'P 1'
#
loop_
_entity.id
_entity.type
_entity.pdbx_description
1 polymer ?
#
loop_
_entity_poly.entity_id
_entity_poly.type
_entity_poly.pdbx_seq_one_letter_code
_entity_poly.pdbx_strand_id
1 'polypeptide(L)'
;MGEWNCRLITEDGNPENGNYKSLAVYLHGVWSLMSRYFKNNLPYSQKMIRQQIEKLGGKTYSKQKFHCDRDSSITYQRLKVNVRADVDGEIILPKAPEMVTRSCVEIPIGLLEERLSGFESDFERWNVMRKQSR
;
A
#
# COMPACT_ATOMS: atom_id res chain seq x y z
N MET A 1 2.92 -5.32 3.67
CA MET A 1 2.01 -4.62 2.74
C MET A 1 0.98 -5.59 2.19
N GLY A 2 -0.17 -5.07 1.76
CA GLY A 2 -1.26 -5.88 1.27
C GLY A 2 -1.54 -5.67 -0.20
N GLU A 3 -1.02 -6.54 -1.07
CA GLU A 3 -1.28 -6.52 -2.52
C GLU A 3 -2.77 -6.64 -2.89
N TRP A 4 -3.67 -6.79 -1.92
CA TRP A 4 -5.12 -6.70 -2.08
C TRP A 4 -5.65 -5.25 -2.16
N ASN A 5 -4.91 -4.28 -1.59
CA ASN A 5 -5.31 -2.87 -1.48
C ASN A 5 -4.23 -1.88 -1.94
N CYS A 6 -2.94 -2.25 -1.89
CA CYS A 6 -1.83 -1.41 -2.33
C CYS A 6 -0.74 -2.24 -3.00
N ARG A 7 -0.15 -1.74 -4.08
CA ARG A 7 0.91 -2.45 -4.82
C ARG A 7 1.87 -1.45 -5.47
N LEU A 8 3.17 -1.76 -5.44
CA LEU A 8 4.17 -1.00 -6.19
C LEU A 8 4.14 -1.38 -7.67
N ILE A 9 4.18 -0.38 -8.53
CA ILE A 9 4.29 -0.50 -9.98
C ILE A 9 5.70 -0.09 -10.38
N THR A 10 6.38 -0.92 -11.16
CA THR A 10 7.67 -0.59 -11.77
C THR A 10 7.51 -0.03 -13.17
N GLU A 11 8.54 0.66 -13.66
CA GLU A 11 8.53 1.26 -15.00
C GLU A 11 8.42 0.22 -16.13
N ASP A 12 9.07 -0.92 -15.96
CA ASP A 12 9.15 -2.03 -16.91
C ASP A 12 8.18 -3.19 -16.59
N GLY A 13 7.44 -3.10 -15.48
CA GLY A 13 6.59 -4.17 -14.98
C GLY A 13 7.34 -5.33 -14.30
N ASN A 14 8.67 -5.26 -14.17
CA ASN A 14 9.48 -6.23 -13.42
C ASN A 14 9.74 -5.75 -11.98
N PRO A 15 9.09 -6.33 -10.96
CA PRO A 15 9.28 -5.92 -9.57
C PRO A 15 10.68 -6.22 -9.00
N GLU A 16 11.47 -7.09 -9.65
CA GLU A 16 12.82 -7.47 -9.19
C GLU A 16 13.87 -6.39 -9.44
N ASN A 17 13.62 -5.50 -10.41
CA ASN A 17 14.57 -4.46 -10.81
C ASN A 17 14.57 -3.25 -9.85
N GLY A 18 13.61 -3.16 -8.93
CA GLY A 18 13.52 -2.07 -7.95
C GLY A 18 13.24 -0.68 -8.53
N ASN A 19 12.99 -0.56 -9.83
CA ASN A 19 12.66 0.67 -10.57
C ASN A 19 11.19 1.05 -10.38
N TYR A 20 10.81 1.28 -9.13
CA TYR A 20 9.44 1.60 -8.79
C TYR A 20 9.07 3.01 -9.28
N LYS A 21 7.96 3.10 -10.02
CA LYS A 21 7.41 4.32 -10.59
C LYS A 21 6.34 4.95 -9.70
N SER A 22 5.42 4.10 -9.23
CA SER A 22 4.24 4.55 -8.52
C SER A 22 3.69 3.49 -7.58
N LEU A 23 2.95 3.94 -6.57
CA LEU A 23 2.14 3.12 -5.70
C LEU A 23 0.70 3.11 -6.20
N ALA A 24 0.22 1.95 -6.64
CA ALA A 24 -1.19 1.72 -6.90
C ALA A 24 -1.95 1.52 -5.58
N VAL A 25 -3.05 2.25 -5.39
CA VAL A 25 -3.90 2.13 -4.21
C VAL A 25 -5.35 1.93 -4.64
N TYR A 26 -5.93 0.79 -4.27
CA TYR A 26 -7.36 0.54 -4.41
C TYR A 26 -8.13 1.36 -3.38
N LEU A 27 -8.38 2.62 -3.73
CA LEU A 27 -8.87 3.63 -2.80
C LEU A 27 -10.21 3.27 -2.17
N HIS A 28 -11.10 2.54 -2.86
CA HIS A 28 -12.37 2.11 -2.28
C HIS A 28 -12.17 1.14 -1.10
N GLY A 29 -11.27 0.16 -1.24
CA GLY A 29 -10.93 -0.77 -0.16
C GLY A 29 -10.22 -0.08 1.00
N VAL A 30 -9.31 0.85 0.71
CA VAL A 30 -8.60 1.64 1.73
C VAL A 30 -9.55 2.60 2.46
N TRP A 31 -10.44 3.27 1.73
CA TRP A 31 -11.39 4.22 2.30
C TRP A 31 -12.33 3.54 3.30
N SER A 32 -12.86 2.37 2.97
CA SER A 32 -13.70 1.58 3.89
C SER A 32 -12.96 1.27 5.21
N LEU A 33 -11.65 0.96 5.11
CA LEU A 33 -10.81 0.74 6.28
C LEU A 33 -10.61 2.03 7.09
N MET A 34 -10.25 3.13 6.43
CA MET A 34 -10.04 4.44 7.07
C MET A 34 -11.31 4.91 7.77
N SER A 35 -12.46 4.89 7.09
CA SER A 35 -13.75 5.26 7.64
C SER A 35 -14.08 4.47 8.91
N ARG A 36 -13.77 3.17 8.94
CA ARG A 36 -13.95 2.33 10.13
C ARG A 36 -13.02 2.74 11.27
N TYR A 37 -11.74 2.94 10.99
CA TYR A 37 -10.75 3.32 12.01
C TYR A 37 -11.02 4.70 12.62
N PHE A 38 -11.39 5.66 11.77
CA PHE A 38 -11.64 7.05 12.19
C PHE A 38 -13.12 7.33 12.49
N LYS A 39 -13.98 6.30 12.59
CA LYS A 39 -15.41 6.42 12.88
C LYS A 39 -16.13 7.47 12.01
N ASN A 40 -15.80 7.53 10.73
CA ASN A 40 -16.28 8.52 9.76
C ASN A 40 -15.95 9.99 10.07
N ASN A 41 -15.11 10.28 11.08
CA ASN A 41 -14.66 11.63 11.41
C ASN A 41 -13.40 12.01 10.62
N LEU A 42 -13.41 11.72 9.32
CA LEU A 42 -12.31 12.11 8.43
C LEU A 42 -12.49 13.58 8.03
N PRO A 43 -11.48 14.44 8.24
CA PRO A 43 -11.55 15.85 7.84
C PRO A 43 -11.49 16.04 6.31
N TYR A 44 -11.28 14.94 5.57
CA TYR A 44 -11.12 14.94 4.11
C TYR A 44 -12.10 13.96 3.48
N SER A 45 -12.51 14.23 2.25
CA SER A 45 -13.34 13.32 1.45
C SER A 45 -12.49 12.54 0.44
N GLN A 46 -13.00 11.38 0.00
CA GLN A 46 -12.34 10.58 -1.03
C GLN A 46 -12.12 11.38 -2.33
N LYS A 47 -13.09 12.25 -2.67
CA LYS A 47 -13.00 13.17 -3.82
C LYS A 47 -11.83 14.14 -3.67
N MET A 48 -11.69 14.76 -2.50
CA MET A 48 -10.61 15.71 -2.22
C MET A 48 -9.24 15.05 -2.30
N ILE A 49 -9.08 13.83 -1.76
CA ILE A 49 -7.81 13.08 -1.88
C ILE A 49 -7.47 12.78 -3.35
N ARG A 50 -8.45 12.34 -4.15
CA ARG A 50 -8.23 12.09 -5.58
C ARG A 50 -7.73 13.35 -6.31
N GLN A 51 -8.34 14.50 -6.04
CA GLN A 51 -7.92 15.77 -6.63
C GLN A 51 -6.48 16.16 -6.23
N GLN A 52 -6.08 15.92 -4.98
CA GLN A 52 -4.71 16.21 -4.55
C GLN A 52 -3.70 15.27 -5.22
N ILE A 53 -4.03 13.99 -5.36
CA ILE A 53 -3.17 13.03 -6.08
C ILE A 53 -3.00 13.47 -7.54
N GLU A 54 -4.09 13.86 -8.20
CA GLU A 54 -4.08 14.32 -9.59
C GLU A 54 -3.24 15.59 -9.77
N LYS A 55 -3.40 16.58 -8.88
CA LYS A 55 -2.61 17.83 -8.89
C LYS A 55 -1.10 17.59 -8.80
N LEU A 56 -0.69 16.52 -8.13
CA LEU A 56 0.72 16.16 -7.97
C LEU A 56 1.21 15.21 -9.07
N GLY A 57 0.45 15.00 -10.14
CA GLY A 57 0.84 14.15 -11.27
C GLY A 57 0.51 12.66 -11.09
N GLY A 58 -0.27 12.31 -10.07
CA GLY A 58 -0.82 10.96 -9.92
C GLY A 58 -2.02 10.70 -10.81
N LYS A 59 -2.34 9.42 -11.02
CA LYS A 59 -3.48 9.00 -11.85
C LYS A 59 -4.65 8.59 -10.97
N THR A 60 -5.85 9.01 -11.29
CA THR A 60 -7.04 8.78 -10.44
C THR A 60 -7.91 7.60 -10.88
N TYR A 61 -7.79 7.14 -12.13
CA TYR A 61 -8.65 6.11 -12.72
C TYR A 61 -7.86 4.98 -13.40
N SER A 62 -6.68 4.64 -12.88
CA SER A 62 -5.90 3.54 -13.44
C SER A 62 -6.52 2.18 -13.14
N LYS A 63 -6.20 1.16 -13.94
CA LYS A 63 -6.65 -0.23 -13.75
C LYS A 63 -5.44 -1.10 -13.47
N GLN A 64 -5.40 -1.69 -12.28
CA GLN A 64 -4.28 -2.53 -11.84
C GLN A 64 -4.78 -3.84 -11.24
N LYS A 65 -3.94 -4.87 -11.28
CA LYS A 65 -4.24 -6.19 -10.71
C LYS A 65 -3.83 -6.26 -9.24
N PHE A 66 -4.77 -6.62 -8.38
CA PHE A 66 -4.61 -6.79 -6.92
C PHE A 66 -5.00 -8.22 -6.53
N HIS A 67 -4.53 -8.71 -5.38
CA HIS A 67 -5.08 -9.95 -4.81
C HIS A 67 -6.59 -9.81 -4.59
N CYS A 68 -7.32 -10.87 -4.88
CA CYS A 68 -8.78 -10.94 -4.82
C CYS A 68 -9.33 -10.53 -3.44
N ASP A 69 -8.69 -10.97 -2.37
CA ASP A 69 -9.10 -10.65 -1.01
C ASP A 69 -7.92 -10.52 -0.04
N ARG A 70 -8.23 -10.00 1.15
CA ARG A 70 -7.26 -9.74 2.21
C ARG A 70 -6.72 -11.03 2.83
N ASP A 71 -7.57 -12.01 3.07
CA ASP A 71 -7.21 -13.20 3.85
C ASP A 71 -6.31 -14.11 3.03
N SER A 72 -6.61 -14.30 1.74
CA SER A 72 -5.75 -15.00 0.79
C SER A 72 -4.38 -14.33 0.68
N SER A 73 -4.35 -13.00 0.59
CA SER A 73 -3.09 -12.25 0.52
C SER A 73 -2.25 -12.36 1.79
N ILE A 74 -2.86 -12.23 2.97
CA ILE A 74 -2.18 -12.39 4.25
C ILE A 74 -1.66 -13.83 4.40
N THR A 75 -2.49 -14.82 4.04
CA THR A 75 -2.12 -16.25 4.10
C THR A 75 -0.93 -16.54 3.21
N TYR A 76 -0.95 -16.05 1.96
CA TYR A 76 0.16 -16.19 1.03
C TYR A 76 1.46 -15.59 1.59
N GLN A 77 1.40 -14.35 2.10
CA GLN A 77 2.58 -13.69 2.69
C GLN A 77 3.13 -14.46 3.91
N ARG A 78 2.25 -15.00 4.76
CA ARG A 78 2.67 -15.84 5.90
C ARG A 78 3.35 -17.13 5.45
N LEU A 79 2.86 -17.76 4.38
CA LEU A 79 3.46 -18.98 3.85
C LEU A 79 4.80 -18.72 3.16
N LYS A 80 5.00 -17.55 2.54
CA LYS A 80 6.31 -17.18 1.98
C LYS A 80 7.40 -17.07 3.04
N VAL A 81 7.04 -16.63 4.25
CA VAL A 81 8.00 -16.49 5.37
C VAL A 81 8.17 -17.81 6.10
N ASN A 82 7.12 -18.62 6.21
CA ASN A 82 7.14 -19.91 6.90
C ASN A 82 7.20 -21.05 5.89
N VAL A 83 8.42 -21.36 5.41
CA VAL A 83 8.68 -22.48 4.51
C VAL A 83 8.23 -23.79 5.15
N ARG A 84 7.43 -24.57 4.42
CA ARG A 84 6.96 -25.90 4.84
C ARG A 84 7.51 -26.94 3.88
N ALA A 85 7.81 -28.12 4.41
CA ALA A 85 8.10 -29.30 3.62
C ALA A 85 6.91 -30.27 3.67
N ASP A 86 6.71 -31.05 2.63
CA ASP A 86 5.74 -32.15 2.62
C ASP A 86 6.28 -33.40 3.34
N VAL A 87 5.55 -34.51 3.26
CA VAL A 87 5.90 -35.78 3.91
C VAL A 87 7.17 -36.41 3.34
N ASP A 88 7.56 -36.04 2.13
CA ASP A 88 8.75 -36.53 1.43
C ASP A 88 9.94 -35.57 1.61
N GLY A 89 9.75 -34.45 2.32
CA GLY A 89 10.77 -33.45 2.58
C GLY A 89 10.88 -32.36 1.50
N GLU A 90 10.01 -32.35 0.51
CA GLU A 90 10.02 -31.38 -0.58
C GLU A 90 9.40 -30.05 -0.16
N ILE A 91 10.03 -28.94 -0.56
CA ILE A 91 9.58 -27.59 -0.18
C ILE A 91 8.25 -27.26 -0.87
N ILE A 92 7.21 -27.02 -0.07
CA ILE A 92 5.91 -26.58 -0.56
C ILE A 92 5.97 -25.08 -0.85
N LEU A 93 6.01 -24.73 -2.12
CA LEU A 93 5.92 -23.33 -2.55
C LEU A 93 4.48 -22.81 -2.39
N PRO A 94 4.28 -21.65 -1.75
CA PRO A 94 2.95 -21.09 -1.59
C PRO A 94 2.36 -20.68 -2.93
N LYS A 95 1.12 -21.11 -3.18
CA LYS A 95 0.36 -20.69 -4.36
C LYS A 95 -0.04 -19.21 -4.22
N ALA A 96 0.24 -18.42 -5.24
CA ALA A 96 -0.16 -17.01 -5.29
C ALA A 96 -1.71 -16.88 -5.30
N PRO A 97 -2.27 -15.87 -4.60
CA PRO A 97 -3.69 -15.58 -4.65
C PRO A 97 -4.16 -15.21 -6.05
N GLU A 98 -5.45 -15.38 -6.30
CA GLU A 98 -6.07 -14.89 -7.53
C GLU A 98 -5.93 -13.36 -7.65
N MET A 99 -5.69 -12.90 -8.87
CA MET A 99 -5.52 -11.48 -9.18
C MET A 99 -6.75 -10.93 -9.88
N VAL A 100 -7.29 -9.84 -9.36
CA VAL A 100 -8.46 -9.14 -9.94
C VAL A 100 -8.10 -7.72 -10.36
N THR A 101 -8.59 -7.30 -11.52
CA THR A 101 -8.40 -5.93 -12.01
C THR A 101 -9.31 -4.98 -11.27
N ARG A 102 -8.76 -3.94 -10.64
CA ARG A 102 -9.51 -2.91 -9.92
C ARG A 102 -9.13 -1.51 -10.39
N SER A 103 -10.11 -0.60 -10.37
CA SER A 103 -9.83 0.83 -10.54
C SER A 103 -9.14 1.36 -9.28
N CYS A 104 -8.01 2.03 -9.48
CA CYS A 104 -7.13 2.48 -8.42
C CYS A 104 -6.57 3.87 -8.73
N VAL A 105 -5.98 4.47 -7.69
CA VAL A 105 -5.15 5.66 -7.86
C VAL A 105 -3.68 5.24 -7.94
N GLU A 106 -2.90 5.86 -8.81
CA GLU A 106 -1.44 5.71 -8.86
C GLU A 106 -0.80 6.97 -8.27
N ILE A 107 -0.03 6.80 -7.20
CA ILE A 107 0.70 7.88 -6.54
C ILE A 107 2.18 7.75 -6.94
N PRO A 108 2.75 8.74 -7.63
CA PRO A 108 4.19 8.75 -7.97
C PRO A 108 5.06 8.58 -6.74
N ILE A 109 6.10 7.75 -6.83
CA ILE A 109 6.94 7.44 -5.67
C ILE A 109 7.77 8.63 -5.20
N GLY A 110 8.23 9.51 -6.10
CA GLY A 110 8.93 10.74 -5.70
C GLY A 110 8.12 11.61 -4.72
N LEU A 111 6.79 11.61 -4.82
CA LEU A 111 5.93 12.32 -3.86
C LEU A 111 5.85 11.63 -2.49
N LEU A 112 5.99 10.30 -2.48
CA LEU A 112 5.98 9.52 -1.25
C LEU A 112 7.30 9.69 -0.52
N GLU A 113 8.44 9.70 -1.22
CA GLU A 113 9.77 9.87 -0.64
C GLU A 113 9.93 11.25 0.02
N GLU A 114 9.53 12.33 -0.65
CA GLU A 114 9.54 13.69 -0.06
C GLU A 114 8.63 13.80 1.17
N ARG A 115 7.50 13.09 1.17
CA ARG A 115 6.56 13.12 2.31
C ARG A 115 7.03 12.25 3.46
N LEU A 116 7.55 11.06 3.20
CA LEU A 116 8.06 10.14 4.21
C LEU A 116 9.24 10.74 4.97
N SER A 117 10.18 11.38 4.26
CA SER A 117 11.29 12.13 4.88
C SER A 117 10.78 13.30 5.74
N GLY A 118 9.72 13.98 5.31
CA GLY A 118 9.04 15.00 6.12
C GLY A 118 8.41 14.46 7.41
N PHE A 119 7.72 13.31 7.36
CA PHE A 119 7.10 12.69 8.54
C PHE A 119 8.11 12.22 9.60
N GLU A 120 9.27 11.73 9.19
CA GLU A 120 10.34 11.36 10.13
C GLU A 120 10.87 12.59 10.88
N SER A 121 11.04 13.72 10.17
CA SER A 121 11.48 14.98 10.76
C SER A 121 10.44 15.59 11.72
N ASP A 122 9.15 15.45 11.42
CA ASP A 122 8.06 15.97 12.26
C ASP A 122 7.84 15.11 13.52
N PHE A 123 8.10 13.80 13.46
CA PHE A 123 7.99 12.90 14.61
C PHE A 123 9.09 13.17 15.66
N GLU A 124 10.31 13.50 15.22
CA GLU A 124 11.38 13.95 16.11
C GLU A 124 11.03 15.28 16.79
N ARG A 125 10.50 16.24 16.02
CA ARG A 125 10.10 17.56 16.53
C ARG A 125 8.98 17.46 17.57
N TRP A 126 8.03 16.55 17.39
CA TRP A 126 6.94 16.30 18.34
C TRP A 126 7.43 15.63 19.64
N ASN A 127 8.47 14.80 19.58
CA ASN A 127 9.07 14.18 20.76
C ASN A 127 9.99 15.13 21.54
N VAL A 128 10.65 16.07 20.87
CA VAL A 128 11.43 17.14 21.52
C VAL A 128 10.51 18.09 22.30
N MET A 129 9.37 18.48 21.73
CA MET A 129 8.40 19.34 22.41
C MET A 129 7.78 18.70 23.67
N ARG A 130 7.67 17.36 23.74
CA ARG A 130 7.22 16.66 24.94
C ARG A 130 8.29 16.49 26.03
N LYS A 131 9.57 16.65 25.71
CA LYS A 131 10.67 16.56 26.70
C LYS A 131 10.97 17.88 27.42
N GLN A 132 10.46 19.02 26.94
CA GLN A 132 10.66 20.33 27.56
C GLN A 132 9.53 20.76 28.53
N SER A 133 8.55 19.89 28.80
CA SER A 133 7.48 20.13 29.79
C SER A 133 7.63 19.28 31.06
N ARG A 134 8.86 18.97 31.47
CA ARG A 134 9.16 18.40 32.79
C ARG A 134 10.21 19.24 33.50
#